data_AF-X1K6G0-F1
#
_entry.id   AF-X1K6G0-F1
#
_cell.length_a   1.000
_cell.length_b   1.000
_cell.length_c   1.000
_cell.angle_alpha   90.00
_cell.angle_beta   90.00
_cell.angle_gamma   90.00
#
_symmetry.space_group_name_H-M   'P 1'
#
loop_
_entity.id
_entity.type
_entity.pdbx_description
1 polymer ?
#
loop_
_entity_poly.entity_id
_entity_poly.type
_entity_poly.pdbx_seq_one_letter_code
_entity_poly.pdbx_strand_id
1 'polypeptide(L)'
;GESIADMAKVVGSYADIIVIRHPWEGAAKVVADYAGVPVVNAGDGGHQHPTQTLLDLYTIKKERQTIKGLKIALWGDLKYGRTIHSLIFALAKFGANILFCNSPGLEVPEHVIKKLTTEYGGELKQYEALGQTIKKELLPVDAIYITPSSPHQLAMMPDINIEVELKTGVDALYVTRPQKERFATAEEGQGLKKEYPVVDKKLLKGKLFRKTLVMHPLPRVDELAYELDADSRSMYFKQAARGVPVRMALIALLLGTKEISVPAEDDSLIQKIDYPLYGRDFGVRCPNPRCVSIQETEAKYIKPEFKI
;
A
#
# COMPACT_ATOMS: atom_id res chain seq x y z
N GLY A 1 -4.62 -0.25 29.73
CA GLY A 1 -4.96 -1.54 30.32
C GLY A 1 -3.69 -2.26 30.64
N GLU A 2 -3.71 -3.50 30.23
CA GLU A 2 -2.55 -4.32 29.92
C GLU A 2 -1.75 -3.73 28.74
N SER A 3 -0.45 -4.02 28.69
CA SER A 3 0.41 -3.63 27.58
C SER A 3 0.12 -4.52 26.36
N ILE A 4 0.43 -4.03 25.14
CA ILE A 4 0.26 -4.85 23.92
C ILE A 4 1.17 -6.08 23.92
N ALA A 5 2.34 -5.99 24.58
CA ALA A 5 3.29 -7.08 24.73
C ALA A 5 2.77 -8.17 25.67
N ASP A 6 2.14 -7.78 26.79
CA ASP A 6 1.56 -8.75 27.73
C ASP A 6 0.33 -9.44 27.12
N MET A 7 -0.52 -8.67 26.44
CA MET A 7 -1.61 -9.23 25.64
C MET A 7 -1.09 -10.26 24.61
N ALA A 8 0.01 -9.95 23.91
CA ALA A 8 0.61 -10.86 22.94
C ALA A 8 1.06 -12.19 23.58
N LYS A 9 1.70 -12.16 24.75
CA LYS A 9 2.12 -13.37 25.49
C LYS A 9 0.92 -14.20 25.93
N VAL A 10 -0.09 -13.55 26.50
CA VAL A 10 -1.30 -14.23 26.98
C VAL A 10 -2.03 -14.89 25.82
N VAL A 11 -2.34 -14.14 24.75
CA VAL A 11 -3.05 -14.67 23.58
C VAL A 11 -2.22 -15.75 22.87
N GLY A 12 -0.91 -15.56 22.76
CA GLY A 12 0.00 -16.53 22.14
C GLY A 12 0.04 -17.87 22.87
N SER A 13 -0.21 -17.90 24.18
CA SER A 13 -0.35 -19.16 24.94
C SER A 13 -1.64 -19.95 24.62
N TYR A 14 -2.64 -19.31 24.01
CA TYR A 14 -3.94 -19.92 23.70
C TYR A 14 -4.14 -20.22 22.22
N ALA A 15 -3.31 -19.69 21.32
CA ALA A 15 -3.52 -19.74 19.88
C ALA A 15 -2.24 -20.07 19.11
N ASP A 16 -2.33 -20.86 18.05
CA ASP A 16 -1.19 -21.25 17.21
C ASP A 16 -0.72 -20.14 16.25
N ILE A 17 -1.54 -19.11 16.03
CA ILE A 17 -1.25 -17.98 15.15
C ILE A 17 -2.07 -16.76 15.58
N ILE A 18 -1.50 -15.57 15.47
CA ILE A 18 -2.20 -14.31 15.76
C ILE A 18 -2.33 -13.48 14.48
N VAL A 19 -3.55 -13.07 14.16
CA VAL A 19 -3.81 -12.06 13.12
C VAL A 19 -4.20 -10.76 13.81
N ILE A 20 -3.42 -9.71 13.62
CA ILE A 20 -3.64 -8.44 14.32
C ILE A 20 -3.82 -7.27 13.36
N ARG A 21 -4.80 -6.42 13.68
CA ARG A 21 -4.98 -5.10 13.08
C ARG A 21 -5.00 -4.07 14.20
N HIS A 22 -4.16 -3.05 14.10
CA HIS A 22 -4.00 -2.07 15.17
C HIS A 22 -3.84 -0.63 14.61
N PRO A 23 -4.37 0.41 15.29
CA PRO A 23 -4.20 1.80 14.83
C PRO A 23 -2.78 2.34 15.00
N TRP A 24 -1.92 1.68 15.78
CA TRP A 24 -0.52 2.06 15.94
C TRP A 24 0.36 1.37 14.92
N GLU A 25 1.27 2.15 14.35
CA GLU A 25 2.34 1.66 13.48
C GLU A 25 3.32 0.83 14.31
N GLY A 26 3.79 -0.29 13.76
CA GLY A 26 4.72 -1.18 14.47
C GLY A 26 4.07 -2.11 15.50
N ALA A 27 2.79 -1.93 15.85
CA ALA A 27 2.11 -2.78 16.83
C ALA A 27 2.13 -4.27 16.47
N ALA A 28 1.97 -4.60 15.19
CA ALA A 28 2.04 -5.99 14.73
C ALA A 28 3.43 -6.61 14.95
N LYS A 29 4.48 -5.80 14.85
CA LYS A 29 5.86 -6.23 15.08
C LYS A 29 6.13 -6.44 16.57
N VAL A 30 5.67 -5.53 17.43
CA VAL A 30 5.71 -5.76 18.89
C VAL A 30 5.02 -7.06 19.26
N VAL A 31 3.82 -7.33 18.71
CA VAL A 31 3.11 -8.58 18.99
C VAL A 31 3.90 -9.79 18.49
N ALA A 32 4.54 -9.71 17.32
CA ALA A 32 5.41 -10.77 16.81
C ALA A 32 6.60 -11.07 17.74
N ASP A 33 7.18 -10.04 18.37
CA ASP A 33 8.35 -10.21 19.25
C ASP A 33 8.01 -10.88 20.59
N TYR A 34 6.75 -10.79 21.05
CA TYR A 34 6.33 -11.30 22.36
C TYR A 34 5.36 -12.48 22.31
N ALA A 35 4.70 -12.75 21.18
CA ALA A 35 3.66 -13.77 21.08
C ALA A 35 4.16 -15.22 21.22
N GLY A 36 5.41 -15.50 20.82
CA GLY A 36 5.93 -16.87 20.76
C GLY A 36 5.30 -17.76 19.66
N VAL A 37 4.35 -17.21 18.88
CA VAL A 37 3.69 -17.85 17.74
C VAL A 37 3.71 -16.93 16.51
N PRO A 38 3.52 -17.44 15.28
CA PRO A 38 3.49 -16.60 14.09
C PRO A 38 2.44 -15.48 14.17
N VAL A 39 2.80 -14.30 13.66
CA VAL A 39 1.93 -13.11 13.66
C VAL A 39 1.74 -12.56 12.25
N VAL A 40 0.48 -12.32 11.86
CA VAL A 40 0.11 -11.73 10.58
C VAL A 40 -0.40 -10.30 10.79
N ASN A 41 0.29 -9.34 10.18
CA ASN A 41 -0.14 -7.95 10.14
C ASN A 41 -1.32 -7.78 9.15
N ALA A 42 -2.52 -7.59 9.70
CA ALA A 42 -3.75 -7.24 8.97
C ALA A 42 -3.98 -5.72 8.87
N GLY A 43 -2.97 -4.92 9.20
CA GLY A 43 -2.90 -3.47 9.03
C GLY A 43 -2.47 -2.75 10.32
N ASP A 44 -1.41 -1.94 10.25
CA ASP A 44 -0.88 -1.16 11.37
C ASP A 44 -0.82 0.33 11.03
N GLY A 45 -1.59 1.16 11.74
CA GLY A 45 -1.58 2.62 11.58
C GLY A 45 -1.60 3.14 10.13
N GLY A 46 -0.74 4.07 9.74
CA GLY A 46 -0.56 4.49 8.35
C GLY A 46 0.49 3.69 7.58
N HIS A 47 1.07 2.66 8.21
CA HIS A 47 2.32 2.08 7.79
C HIS A 47 2.17 0.97 6.75
N GLN A 48 1.68 -0.22 7.11
CA GLN A 48 1.66 -1.36 6.18
C GLN A 48 0.34 -2.14 6.22
N HIS A 49 0.07 -2.87 5.12
CA HIS A 49 -0.96 -3.89 5.04
C HIS A 49 -0.52 -5.03 4.09
N PRO A 50 0.41 -5.91 4.53
CA PRO A 50 1.09 -6.86 3.64
C PRO A 50 0.15 -7.90 3.02
N THR A 51 -0.87 -8.36 3.74
CA THR A 51 -1.85 -9.32 3.21
C THR A 51 -2.74 -8.73 2.10
N GLN A 52 -2.95 -7.41 2.09
CA GLN A 52 -3.61 -6.72 0.98
C GLN A 52 -2.66 -6.63 -0.22
N THR A 53 -1.39 -6.27 0.00
CA THR A 53 -0.40 -6.26 -1.09
C THR A 53 -0.24 -7.63 -1.76
N LEU A 54 -0.23 -8.72 -0.99
CA LEU A 54 -0.15 -10.07 -1.53
C LEU A 54 -1.32 -10.40 -2.48
N LEU A 55 -2.55 -10.04 -2.10
CA LEU A 55 -3.71 -10.31 -2.96
C LEU A 55 -3.76 -9.36 -4.17
N ASP A 56 -3.23 -8.14 -4.04
CA ASP A 56 -3.09 -7.19 -5.15
C ASP A 56 -2.11 -7.73 -6.20
N LEU A 57 -0.90 -8.10 -5.77
CA LEU A 57 0.12 -8.71 -6.62
C LEU A 57 -0.36 -10.00 -7.27
N TYR A 58 -1.00 -10.88 -6.49
CA TYR A 58 -1.56 -12.12 -7.02
C TYR A 58 -2.62 -11.83 -8.09
N THR A 59 -3.45 -10.80 -7.88
CA THR A 59 -4.45 -10.40 -8.87
C THR A 59 -3.79 -9.95 -10.16
N ILE A 60 -2.77 -9.10 -10.10
CA ILE A 60 -2.03 -8.62 -11.27
C ILE A 60 -1.35 -9.80 -11.97
N LYS A 61 -0.58 -10.61 -11.24
CA LYS A 61 0.13 -11.78 -11.79
C LYS A 61 -0.82 -12.79 -12.42
N LYS A 62 -2.00 -13.01 -11.84
CA LYS A 62 -2.99 -13.94 -12.41
C LYS A 62 -3.60 -13.45 -13.71
N GLU A 63 -3.80 -12.14 -13.88
CA GLU A 63 -4.36 -11.55 -15.10
C GLU A 63 -3.31 -11.25 -16.18
N ARG A 64 -2.06 -10.96 -15.79
CA ARG A 64 -0.98 -10.51 -16.69
C ARG A 64 0.17 -11.50 -16.84
N GLN A 65 0.15 -12.60 -16.08
CA GLN A 65 1.20 -13.63 -16.01
C GLN A 65 2.54 -13.16 -15.40
N THR A 66 2.91 -11.90 -15.61
CA THR A 66 4.09 -11.23 -15.03
C THR A 66 3.71 -9.90 -14.38
N ILE A 67 4.58 -9.42 -13.50
CA ILE A 67 4.53 -8.05 -12.94
C ILE A 67 5.69 -7.21 -13.50
N LYS A 68 6.81 -7.86 -13.84
CA LYS A 68 8.01 -7.23 -14.37
C LYS A 68 7.71 -6.51 -15.69
N GLY A 69 8.11 -5.24 -15.77
CA GLY A 69 7.94 -4.36 -16.92
C GLY A 69 6.54 -3.78 -17.09
N LEU A 70 5.55 -4.17 -16.26
CA LEU A 70 4.21 -3.62 -16.35
C LEU A 70 4.18 -2.15 -15.92
N LYS A 71 3.30 -1.38 -16.54
CA LYS A 71 3.02 0.02 -16.18
C LYS A 71 1.79 0.07 -15.28
N ILE A 72 2.00 0.44 -14.02
CA ILE A 72 0.94 0.45 -13.00
C ILE A 72 0.73 1.87 -12.52
N ALA A 73 -0.46 2.42 -12.79
CA ALA A 73 -0.85 3.73 -12.31
C ALA A 73 -1.51 3.62 -10.93
N LEU A 74 -1.03 4.38 -9.98
CA LEU A 74 -1.57 4.50 -8.63
C LEU A 74 -2.29 5.85 -8.54
N TRP A 75 -3.61 5.85 -8.35
CA TRP A 75 -4.43 7.05 -8.43
C TRP A 75 -5.24 7.31 -7.15
N GLY A 76 -5.09 8.51 -6.58
CA GLY A 76 -5.90 9.00 -5.46
C GLY A 76 -5.07 9.49 -4.28
N ASP A 77 -5.37 8.96 -3.09
CA ASP A 77 -4.69 9.27 -1.84
C ASP A 77 -3.43 8.41 -1.71
N LEU A 78 -2.28 8.97 -2.10
CA LEU A 78 -0.97 8.32 -2.00
C LEU A 78 -0.24 8.67 -0.70
N LYS A 79 -0.71 9.70 0.02
CA LYS A 79 -0.12 10.20 1.26
C LYS A 79 -0.48 9.34 2.46
N TYR A 80 -1.77 9.02 2.63
CA TYR A 80 -2.27 8.36 3.83
C TYR A 80 -2.68 6.90 3.60
N GLY A 81 -2.61 6.40 2.36
CA GLY A 81 -3.03 5.04 2.02
C GLY A 81 -2.04 3.95 2.49
N ARG A 82 -2.26 3.33 3.65
CA ARG A 82 -1.38 2.23 4.13
C ARG A 82 -1.19 1.09 3.12
N THR A 83 -2.22 0.79 2.34
CA THR A 83 -2.19 -0.27 1.32
C THR A 83 -1.34 0.13 0.13
N ILE A 84 -1.30 1.43 -0.20
CA ILE A 84 -0.53 1.96 -1.33
C ILE A 84 0.96 1.94 -1.02
N HIS A 85 1.38 2.28 0.20
CA HIS A 85 2.78 2.27 0.58
C HIS A 85 3.37 0.86 0.52
N SER A 86 2.66 -0.13 1.07
CA SER A 86 3.04 -1.54 0.94
C SER A 86 3.10 -1.99 -0.52
N LEU A 87 2.12 -1.59 -1.33
CA LEU A 87 2.05 -1.97 -2.74
C LEU A 87 3.20 -1.35 -3.54
N ILE A 88 3.54 -0.08 -3.31
CA ILE A 88 4.63 0.63 -4.00
C ILE A 88 5.95 -0.14 -3.89
N PHE A 89 6.35 -0.49 -2.66
CA PHE A 89 7.60 -1.23 -2.44
C PHE A 89 7.58 -2.60 -3.10
N ALA A 90 6.44 -3.29 -3.04
CA ALA A 90 6.33 -4.61 -3.63
C ALA A 90 6.34 -4.56 -5.17
N LEU A 91 5.68 -3.58 -5.78
CA LEU A 91 5.71 -3.36 -7.23
C LEU A 91 7.13 -3.06 -7.72
N ALA A 92 7.87 -2.20 -7.01
CA ALA A 92 9.27 -1.93 -7.29
C ALA A 92 10.11 -3.22 -7.20
N LYS A 93 9.92 -4.02 -6.13
CA LYS A 93 10.60 -5.32 -5.95
C LYS A 93 10.36 -6.29 -7.10
N PHE A 94 9.15 -6.31 -7.66
CA PHE A 94 8.79 -7.18 -8.78
C PHE A 94 9.10 -6.57 -10.16
N GLY A 95 9.75 -5.40 -10.21
CA GLY A 95 10.21 -4.78 -11.45
C GLY A 95 9.10 -4.11 -12.27
N ALA A 96 8.02 -3.63 -11.64
CA ALA A 96 6.99 -2.85 -12.32
C ALA A 96 7.34 -1.35 -12.37
N ASN A 97 7.00 -0.68 -13.47
CA ASN A 97 7.09 0.77 -13.58
C ASN A 97 5.84 1.40 -12.96
N ILE A 98 6.03 2.37 -12.06
CA ILE A 98 4.95 2.93 -11.25
C ILE A 98 4.70 4.37 -11.69
N LEU A 99 3.44 4.67 -12.03
CA LEU A 99 2.99 6.02 -12.33
C LEU A 99 2.21 6.54 -11.13
N PHE A 100 2.71 7.58 -10.48
CA PHE A 100 2.04 8.25 -9.37
C PHE A 100 1.10 9.31 -9.92
N CYS A 101 -0.19 9.13 -9.68
CA CYS A 101 -1.24 10.07 -10.02
C CYS A 101 -1.88 10.52 -8.69
N ASN A 102 -1.36 11.54 -8.03
CA ASN A 102 -1.94 12.05 -6.80
C ASN A 102 -2.92 13.19 -7.07
N SER A 103 -3.87 13.36 -6.16
CA SER A 103 -4.56 14.65 -6.04
C SER A 103 -3.66 15.66 -5.33
N PRO A 104 -3.84 16.97 -5.55
CA PRO A 104 -3.06 17.99 -4.85
C PRO A 104 -3.11 17.81 -3.33
N GLY A 105 -1.95 17.78 -2.67
CA GLY A 105 -1.80 17.59 -1.22
C GLY A 105 -1.83 16.14 -0.74
N LEU A 106 -2.00 15.18 -1.66
CA LEU A 106 -2.02 13.73 -1.38
C LEU A 106 -0.87 12.97 -2.06
N GLU A 107 0.28 13.64 -2.22
CA GLU A 107 1.51 13.11 -2.81
C GLU A 107 2.06 11.94 -2.00
N VAL A 108 2.87 11.10 -2.66
CA VAL A 108 3.63 10.05 -1.98
C VAL A 108 4.58 10.70 -0.95
N PRO A 109 4.60 10.23 0.32
CA PRO A 109 5.47 10.82 1.34
C PRO A 109 6.96 10.69 0.99
N GLU A 110 7.76 11.68 1.37
CA GLU A 110 9.20 11.73 1.06
C GLU A 110 9.96 10.51 1.57
N HIS A 111 9.60 9.97 2.74
CA HIS A 111 10.24 8.77 3.29
C HIS A 111 10.01 7.53 2.42
N VAL A 112 8.85 7.41 1.75
CA VAL A 112 8.54 6.31 0.82
C VAL A 112 9.38 6.47 -0.46
N ILE A 113 9.46 7.70 -0.98
CA ILE A 113 10.27 8.02 -2.16
C ILE A 113 11.75 7.75 -1.90
N LYS A 114 12.29 8.24 -0.78
CA LYS A 114 13.67 8.02 -0.38
C LYS A 114 13.98 6.53 -0.28
N LYS A 115 13.09 5.76 0.36
CA LYS A 115 13.24 4.31 0.47
C LYS A 115 13.25 3.62 -0.90
N LEU A 116 12.37 4.02 -1.82
CA LEU A 116 12.33 3.50 -3.19
C LEU A 116 13.64 3.74 -3.96
N THR A 117 14.22 4.93 -3.84
CA THR A 117 15.44 5.28 -4.57
C THR A 117 16.68 4.65 -3.91
N THR A 118 16.74 4.56 -2.58
CA THR A 118 17.90 4.01 -1.87
C THR A 118 17.95 2.50 -1.86
N GLU A 119 16.83 1.82 -1.63
CA GLU A 119 16.81 0.36 -1.43
C GLU A 119 16.48 -0.42 -2.70
N TYR A 120 15.65 0.15 -3.60
CA TYR A 120 15.18 -0.55 -4.80
C TYR A 120 15.90 -0.08 -6.07
N GLY A 121 16.75 0.95 -5.99
CA GLY A 121 17.68 1.36 -7.04
C GLY A 121 17.04 1.86 -8.35
N GLY A 122 15.76 2.21 -8.33
CA GLY A 122 15.05 2.75 -9.48
C GLY A 122 15.19 4.27 -9.60
N GLU A 123 14.99 4.77 -10.82
CA GLU A 123 15.05 6.20 -11.12
C GLU A 123 13.66 6.82 -10.93
N LEU A 124 13.57 7.87 -10.11
CA LEU A 124 12.35 8.65 -9.96
C LEU A 124 12.47 9.93 -10.78
N LYS A 125 11.52 10.14 -11.70
CA LYS A 125 11.36 11.40 -12.42
C LYS A 125 10.11 12.10 -11.90
N GLN A 126 10.30 13.25 -11.26
CA GLN A 126 9.22 14.14 -10.85
C GLN A 126 8.89 15.09 -11.99
N TYR A 127 7.62 15.44 -12.10
CA TYR A 127 7.14 16.37 -13.11
C TYR A 127 6.41 17.51 -12.42
N GLU A 128 6.82 18.75 -12.70
CA GLU A 128 6.00 19.90 -12.38
C GLU A 128 4.75 19.82 -13.26
N ALA A 129 3.58 19.88 -12.62
CA ALA A 129 2.29 19.84 -13.30
C ALA A 129 2.34 20.79 -14.49
N LEU A 130 2.31 20.23 -15.71
CA LEU A 130 2.22 21.01 -16.93
C LEU A 130 0.91 21.79 -16.85
N GLY A 131 1.02 23.03 -16.39
CA GLY A 131 -0.04 24.00 -16.38
C GLY A 131 -0.38 24.33 -17.82
N GLN A 132 -1.21 23.51 -18.46
CA GLN A 132 -2.05 23.84 -19.60
C GLN A 132 -2.87 22.62 -20.03
N THR A 133 -4.18 22.70 -19.79
CA THR A 133 -5.21 22.02 -20.56
C THR A 133 -5.03 20.51 -20.71
N ILE A 134 -5.10 19.78 -19.60
CA ILE A 134 -5.27 18.32 -19.63
C ILE A 134 -6.60 18.05 -20.34
N LYS A 135 -6.54 17.69 -21.63
CA LYS A 135 -7.65 17.05 -22.33
C LYS A 135 -8.10 15.90 -21.44
N LYS A 136 -9.42 15.73 -21.27
CA LYS A 136 -10.14 14.70 -20.46
C LYS A 136 -9.68 13.23 -20.62
N GLU A 137 -8.65 12.96 -21.40
CA GLU A 137 -8.15 11.65 -21.82
C GLU A 137 -6.78 11.27 -21.23
N LEU A 138 -6.07 12.15 -20.50
CA LEU A 138 -4.78 11.84 -19.87
C LEU A 138 -4.86 11.83 -18.33
N LEU A 139 -4.12 10.91 -17.71
CA LEU A 139 -3.94 10.84 -16.25
C LEU A 139 -3.09 12.03 -15.77
N PRO A 140 -3.42 12.65 -14.63
CA PRO A 140 -2.53 13.59 -13.97
C PRO A 140 -1.37 12.79 -13.37
N VAL A 141 -0.22 12.78 -14.03
CA VAL A 141 0.97 12.07 -13.54
C VAL A 141 1.90 13.08 -12.88
N ASP A 142 2.20 12.86 -11.61
CA ASP A 142 3.08 13.71 -10.82
C ASP A 142 4.52 13.17 -10.81
N ALA A 143 4.67 11.84 -10.78
CA ALA A 143 5.97 11.21 -10.82
C ALA A 143 5.90 9.83 -11.46
N ILE A 144 7.01 9.41 -12.07
CA ILE A 144 7.19 8.06 -12.60
C ILE A 144 8.41 7.43 -11.93
N TYR A 145 8.21 6.25 -11.37
CA TYR A 145 9.29 5.40 -10.89
C TYR A 145 9.58 4.32 -11.94
N ILE A 146 10.78 4.36 -12.48
CA ILE A 146 11.26 3.42 -13.48
C ILE A 146 12.15 2.40 -12.78
N THR A 147 11.76 1.14 -12.90
CA THR A 147 12.55 0.05 -12.32
C THR A 147 13.85 -0.12 -13.10
N PRO A 148 14.96 -0.42 -12.42
CA PRO A 148 16.22 -0.65 -13.08
C PRO A 148 16.09 -1.88 -13.99
N SER A 149 16.03 -1.63 -15.30
CA SER A 149 16.15 -2.67 -16.32
C SER A 149 17.64 -2.97 -16.51
N SER A 150 17.97 -4.16 -17.02
CA SER A 150 19.35 -4.54 -17.35
C SER A 150 20.12 -3.39 -18.05
N PRO A 151 21.43 -3.17 -17.75
CA PRO A 151 22.15 -1.90 -17.91
C PRO A 151 22.10 -1.19 -19.28
N HIS A 152 21.65 -1.86 -20.33
CA HIS A 152 21.79 -1.42 -21.71
C HIS A 152 20.62 -0.56 -22.23
N GLN A 153 19.48 -0.46 -21.52
CA GLN A 153 18.35 0.37 -21.98
C GLN A 153 18.42 1.84 -21.53
N LEU A 154 18.96 2.11 -20.34
CA LEU A 154 19.04 3.48 -19.80
C LEU A 154 20.08 4.35 -20.53
N ALA A 155 21.16 3.75 -21.03
CA ALA A 155 22.20 4.47 -21.79
C ALA A 155 21.76 4.92 -23.19
N MET A 156 20.62 4.44 -23.70
CA MET A 156 20.12 4.68 -25.06
C MET A 156 18.84 5.53 -25.11
N MET A 157 18.37 6.06 -23.97
CA MET A 157 17.13 6.85 -23.90
C MET A 157 17.36 8.19 -23.18
N PRO A 158 17.87 9.23 -23.88
CA PRO A 158 18.12 10.54 -23.27
C PRO A 158 16.84 11.25 -22.83
N ASP A 159 15.71 10.96 -23.48
CA ASP A 159 14.45 11.67 -23.24
C ASP A 159 13.26 10.70 -23.32
N ILE A 160 12.79 10.21 -22.18
CA ILE A 160 11.50 9.51 -22.12
C ILE A 160 10.42 10.56 -22.34
N ASN A 161 9.88 10.60 -23.56
CA ASN A 161 8.74 11.44 -23.86
C ASN A 161 7.48 10.84 -23.23
N ILE A 162 7.03 11.42 -22.11
CA ILE A 162 5.85 11.01 -21.33
C ILE A 162 4.60 10.93 -22.21
N GLU A 163 4.45 11.80 -23.21
CA GLU A 163 3.30 11.69 -24.09
C GLU A 163 3.31 10.36 -24.85
N VAL A 164 4.48 9.89 -25.29
CA VAL A 164 4.63 8.59 -25.97
C VAL A 164 4.40 7.46 -24.98
N GLU A 165 4.90 7.58 -23.76
CA GLU A 165 4.77 6.53 -22.75
C GLU A 165 3.34 6.41 -22.20
N LEU A 166 2.66 7.53 -21.95
CA LEU A 166 1.23 7.57 -21.65
C LEU A 166 0.38 7.17 -22.86
N LYS A 167 0.79 7.49 -24.10
CA LYS A 167 0.12 7.01 -25.34
C LYS A 167 0.18 5.49 -25.49
N THR A 168 1.15 4.80 -24.90
CA THR A 168 1.22 3.33 -24.93
C THR A 168 0.23 2.62 -24.01
N GLY A 169 -0.46 3.36 -23.14
CA GLY A 169 -1.47 2.84 -22.22
C GLY A 169 -0.91 2.31 -20.90
N VAL A 170 -1.81 1.96 -19.99
CA VAL A 170 -1.49 1.49 -18.63
C VAL A 170 -1.96 0.05 -18.45
N ASP A 171 -1.17 -0.81 -17.84
CA ASP A 171 -1.53 -2.22 -17.64
C ASP A 171 -2.49 -2.43 -16.48
N ALA A 172 -2.32 -1.68 -15.40
CA ALA A 172 -3.24 -1.68 -14.26
C ALA A 172 -3.40 -0.26 -13.68
N LEU A 173 -4.65 0.11 -13.39
CA LEU A 173 -5.03 1.33 -12.69
C LEU A 173 -5.50 0.93 -11.29
N TYR A 174 -4.70 1.25 -10.28
CA TYR A 174 -4.99 1.00 -8.88
C TYR A 174 -5.49 2.28 -8.24
N VAL A 175 -6.78 2.31 -7.91
CA VAL A 175 -7.45 3.49 -7.35
C VAL A 175 -7.52 3.35 -5.83
N THR A 176 -7.28 4.43 -5.10
CA THR A 176 -7.47 4.47 -3.65
C THR A 176 -8.64 5.38 -3.27
N ARG A 177 -9.27 5.07 -2.13
CA ARG A 177 -10.28 5.94 -1.53
C ARG A 177 -9.64 7.08 -0.74
N PRO A 178 -10.28 8.25 -0.66
CA PRO A 178 -9.81 9.33 0.22
C PRO A 178 -9.90 8.90 1.69
N GLN A 179 -8.80 9.04 2.45
CA GLN A 179 -8.77 8.75 3.89
C GLN A 179 -9.23 9.96 4.70
N LYS A 180 -10.52 10.33 4.56
CA LYS A 180 -11.09 11.53 5.20
C LYS A 180 -10.93 11.55 6.71
N GLU A 181 -10.91 10.38 7.33
CA GLU A 181 -10.68 10.20 8.77
C GLU A 181 -9.27 10.58 9.24
N ARG A 182 -8.35 10.89 8.32
CA ARG A 182 -6.95 11.27 8.62
C ARG A 182 -6.62 12.72 8.33
N PHE A 183 -7.58 13.50 7.83
CA PHE A 183 -7.37 14.92 7.57
C PHE A 183 -7.38 15.71 8.87
N ALA A 184 -6.47 16.67 8.99
CA ALA A 184 -6.29 17.46 10.20
C ALA A 184 -7.41 18.48 10.37
N THR A 185 -8.01 18.94 9.26
CA THR A 185 -9.07 19.96 9.26
C THR A 185 -10.25 19.59 8.37
N ALA A 186 -11.44 20.11 8.71
CA ALA A 186 -12.65 19.91 7.92
C ALA A 186 -12.60 20.62 6.54
N GLU A 187 -11.76 21.66 6.41
CA GLU A 187 -11.58 22.43 5.17
C GLU A 187 -10.75 21.66 4.12
N GLU A 188 -9.67 20.98 4.54
CA GLU A 188 -8.92 20.05 3.68
C GLU A 188 -9.86 18.99 3.07
N GLY A 189 -10.78 18.44 3.87
CA GLY A 189 -11.74 17.43 3.42
C GLY A 189 -12.83 17.93 2.46
N GLN A 190 -13.19 19.21 2.49
CA GLN A 190 -14.21 19.79 1.62
C GLN A 190 -13.65 20.22 0.26
N GLY A 191 -12.44 20.79 0.21
CA GLY A 191 -11.77 21.14 -1.04
C GLY A 191 -11.47 19.92 -1.92
N LEU A 192 -10.94 18.86 -1.31
CA LEU A 192 -10.62 17.60 -1.98
C LEU A 192 -11.85 16.89 -2.58
N LYS A 193 -13.06 17.08 -2.02
CA LYS A 193 -14.27 16.41 -2.53
C LYS A 193 -14.69 16.89 -3.93
N LYS A 194 -14.27 18.09 -4.34
CA LYS A 194 -14.53 18.63 -5.69
C LYS A 194 -13.50 18.19 -6.74
N GLU A 195 -12.29 17.81 -6.31
CA GLU A 195 -11.16 17.52 -7.21
C GLU A 195 -10.66 16.07 -7.13
N TYR A 196 -11.26 15.22 -6.30
CA TYR A 196 -10.87 13.81 -6.22
C TYR A 196 -11.19 13.08 -7.53
N PRO A 197 -10.29 12.21 -8.02
CA PRO A 197 -10.51 11.50 -9.26
C PRO A 197 -11.70 10.56 -9.19
N VAL A 198 -12.46 10.53 -10.29
CA VAL A 198 -13.56 9.58 -10.51
C VAL A 198 -13.25 8.78 -11.75
N VAL A 199 -13.12 7.46 -11.60
CA VAL A 199 -13.01 6.54 -12.73
C VAL A 199 -14.43 6.20 -13.19
N ASP A 200 -14.74 6.60 -14.42
CA ASP A 200 -16.00 6.31 -15.09
C ASP A 200 -15.78 5.56 -16.41
N LYS A 201 -16.88 5.12 -17.04
CA LYS A 201 -16.80 4.41 -18.32
C LYS A 201 -16.29 5.31 -19.45
N LYS A 202 -16.41 6.64 -19.34
CA LYS A 202 -15.92 7.57 -20.37
C LYS A 202 -14.39 7.60 -20.36
N LEU A 203 -13.77 7.69 -19.19
CA LEU A 203 -12.33 7.59 -19.04
C LEU A 203 -11.82 6.25 -19.60
N LEU A 204 -12.47 5.14 -19.22
CA LEU A 204 -12.04 3.83 -19.68
C LEU A 204 -12.28 3.57 -21.19
N LYS A 205 -13.06 4.39 -21.90
CA LYS A 205 -13.18 4.30 -23.37
C LYS A 205 -11.93 4.81 -24.09
N GLY A 206 -11.08 5.57 -23.42
CA GLY A 206 -9.82 6.06 -23.98
C GLY A 206 -8.94 4.92 -24.49
N LYS A 207 -8.21 5.16 -25.59
CA LYS A 207 -7.32 4.14 -26.20
C LYS A 207 -6.31 3.57 -25.19
N LEU A 208 -5.91 4.38 -24.22
CA LEU A 208 -4.96 4.06 -23.16
C LEU A 208 -5.45 2.96 -22.22
N PHE A 209 -6.78 2.80 -22.10
CA PHE A 209 -7.40 1.96 -21.07
C PHE A 209 -8.02 0.66 -21.59
N ARG A 210 -7.91 0.39 -22.90
CA ARG A 210 -8.65 -0.72 -23.56
C ARG A 210 -8.37 -2.08 -22.94
N LYS A 211 -7.16 -2.31 -22.44
CA LYS A 211 -6.77 -3.55 -21.80
C LYS A 211 -6.50 -3.41 -20.30
N THR A 212 -6.58 -2.22 -19.72
CA THR A 212 -6.16 -1.93 -18.34
C THR A 212 -7.00 -2.68 -17.33
N LEU A 213 -6.37 -3.20 -16.28
CA LEU A 213 -7.06 -3.76 -15.12
C LEU A 213 -7.42 -2.63 -14.15
N VAL A 214 -8.68 -2.53 -13.73
CA VAL A 214 -9.11 -1.53 -12.73
C VAL A 214 -9.20 -2.21 -11.37
N MET A 215 -8.34 -1.79 -10.45
CA MET A 215 -8.16 -2.39 -9.13
C MET A 215 -8.46 -1.37 -8.03
N HIS A 216 -8.95 -1.86 -6.88
CA HIS A 216 -9.29 -1.02 -5.74
C HIS A 216 -9.33 -1.87 -4.46
N PRO A 217 -8.74 -1.42 -3.34
CA PRO A 217 -8.67 -2.20 -2.10
C PRO A 217 -10.02 -2.35 -1.39
N LEU A 218 -10.99 -1.50 -1.72
CA LEU A 218 -12.31 -1.38 -1.07
C LEU A 218 -12.21 -0.96 0.42
N PRO A 219 -13.32 -0.51 1.06
CA PRO A 219 -14.60 -0.13 0.44
C PRO A 219 -14.45 1.08 -0.46
N ARG A 220 -15.33 1.22 -1.46
CA ARG A 220 -15.39 2.41 -2.32
C ARG A 220 -16.42 3.43 -1.84
N VAL A 221 -16.23 4.70 -2.17
CA VAL A 221 -17.19 5.77 -1.89
C VAL A 221 -17.74 6.34 -3.19
N ASP A 222 -16.98 7.24 -3.83
CA ASP A 222 -17.39 7.99 -5.02
C ASP A 222 -16.32 7.94 -6.13
N GLU A 223 -15.14 7.42 -5.84
CA GLU A 223 -13.97 7.38 -6.73
C GLU A 223 -14.11 6.37 -7.88
N LEU A 224 -15.06 5.43 -7.80
CA LEU A 224 -15.38 4.47 -8.85
C LEU A 224 -16.88 4.53 -9.17
N ALA A 225 -17.22 4.83 -10.43
CA ALA A 225 -18.61 4.84 -10.86
C ALA A 225 -19.22 3.42 -10.85
N TYR A 226 -20.46 3.29 -10.39
CA TYR A 226 -21.18 2.00 -10.32
C TYR A 226 -21.29 1.26 -11.65
N GLU A 227 -21.35 1.99 -12.77
CA GLU A 227 -21.39 1.41 -14.12
C GLU A 227 -20.15 0.57 -14.47
N LEU A 228 -19.05 0.74 -13.72
CA LEU A 228 -17.84 -0.05 -13.90
C LEU A 228 -17.97 -1.48 -13.38
N ASP A 229 -18.96 -1.80 -12.54
CA ASP A 229 -19.12 -3.15 -11.97
C ASP A 229 -19.33 -4.21 -13.06
N ALA A 230 -20.01 -3.82 -14.14
CA ALA A 230 -20.27 -4.67 -15.29
C ALA A 230 -19.11 -4.67 -16.31
N ASP A 231 -18.08 -3.82 -16.13
CA ASP A 231 -16.93 -3.78 -17.03
C ASP A 231 -16.00 -4.97 -16.77
N SER A 232 -15.67 -5.72 -17.82
CA SER A 232 -14.77 -6.89 -17.74
C SER A 232 -13.38 -6.58 -17.16
N ARG A 233 -12.95 -5.33 -17.24
CA ARG A 233 -11.66 -4.83 -16.72
C ARG A 233 -11.68 -4.56 -15.21
N SER A 234 -12.86 -4.48 -14.62
CA SER A 234 -13.03 -4.24 -13.19
C SER A 234 -12.65 -5.50 -12.40
N MET A 235 -11.58 -5.38 -11.62
CA MET A 235 -10.99 -6.48 -10.89
C MET A 235 -11.23 -6.41 -9.38
N TYR A 236 -11.72 -5.31 -8.81
CA TYR A 236 -11.83 -5.10 -7.36
C TYR A 236 -12.66 -6.15 -6.62
N PHE A 237 -13.76 -6.66 -7.19
CA PHE A 237 -14.50 -7.77 -6.56
C PHE A 237 -13.77 -9.12 -6.68
N LYS A 238 -13.15 -9.39 -7.84
CA LYS A 238 -12.32 -10.58 -8.04
C LYS A 238 -11.08 -10.55 -7.13
N GLN A 239 -10.49 -9.38 -6.92
CA GLN A 239 -9.39 -9.10 -6.02
C GLN A 239 -9.80 -9.40 -4.56
N ALA A 240 -10.94 -8.88 -4.10
CA ALA A 240 -11.48 -9.21 -2.79
C ALA A 240 -11.72 -10.73 -2.61
N ALA A 241 -12.31 -11.39 -3.61
CA ALA A 241 -12.52 -12.84 -3.59
C ALA A 241 -11.20 -13.62 -3.56
N ARG A 242 -10.17 -13.16 -4.27
CA ARG A 242 -8.81 -13.73 -4.23
C ARG A 242 -8.12 -13.56 -2.88
N GLY A 243 -8.57 -12.62 -2.05
CA GLY A 243 -8.07 -12.43 -0.70
C GLY A 243 -8.23 -13.67 0.19
N VAL A 244 -9.32 -14.42 0.03
CA VAL A 244 -9.58 -15.65 0.81
C VAL A 244 -8.51 -16.72 0.55
N PRO A 245 -8.31 -17.24 -0.68
CA PRO A 245 -7.31 -18.27 -0.93
C PRO A 245 -5.87 -17.80 -0.68
N VAL A 246 -5.55 -16.52 -0.89
CA VAL A 246 -4.21 -15.98 -0.58
C VAL A 246 -3.95 -16.01 0.93
N ARG A 247 -4.91 -15.61 1.76
CA ARG A 247 -4.78 -15.67 3.22
C ARG A 247 -4.76 -17.10 3.73
N MET A 248 -5.56 -18.00 3.15
CA MET A 248 -5.50 -19.43 3.45
C MET A 248 -4.11 -20.01 3.17
N ALA A 249 -3.52 -19.68 2.01
CA ALA A 249 -2.18 -20.13 1.66
C ALA A 249 -1.11 -19.59 2.63
N LEU A 250 -1.20 -18.31 3.02
CA LEU A 250 -0.30 -17.70 3.99
C LEU A 250 -0.38 -18.38 5.36
N ILE A 251 -1.60 -18.59 5.88
CA ILE A 251 -1.81 -19.26 7.17
C ILE A 251 -1.30 -20.70 7.11
N ALA A 252 -1.62 -21.43 6.04
CA ALA A 252 -1.18 -22.82 5.87
C ALA A 252 0.36 -22.94 5.85
N LEU A 253 1.04 -21.99 5.20
CA LEU A 253 2.50 -21.89 5.18
C LEU A 253 3.08 -21.59 6.57
N LEU A 254 2.53 -20.59 7.27
CA LEU A 254 3.03 -20.19 8.59
C LEU A 254 2.83 -21.26 9.67
N LEU A 255 1.78 -22.07 9.55
CA LEU A 255 1.51 -23.21 10.44
C LEU A 255 2.23 -24.49 10.02
N GLY A 256 3.01 -24.48 8.94
CA GLY A 256 3.74 -25.66 8.46
C GLY A 256 2.84 -26.81 7.95
N THR A 257 1.57 -26.52 7.65
CA THR A 257 0.59 -27.53 7.18
C THR A 257 0.79 -27.93 5.71
N LYS A 258 1.59 -27.16 4.97
CA LYS A 258 2.06 -27.49 3.62
C LYS A 258 3.54 -27.24 3.52
N GLU A 259 4.29 -28.26 3.08
CA GLU A 259 5.67 -28.07 2.65
C GLU A 259 5.68 -27.36 1.30
N ILE A 260 6.41 -26.24 1.24
CA ILE A 260 6.65 -25.51 0.00
C ILE A 260 8.16 -25.48 -0.22
N SER A 261 8.61 -26.08 -1.32
CA SER A 261 9.98 -25.89 -1.79
C SER A 261 10.10 -24.49 -2.41
N VAL A 262 10.49 -23.50 -1.61
CA VAL A 262 10.91 -22.20 -2.14
C VAL A 262 12.32 -22.40 -2.70
N PRO A 263 12.57 -22.15 -4.00
CA PRO A 263 13.93 -22.16 -4.52
C PRO A 263 14.78 -21.22 -3.67
N ALA A 264 15.94 -21.67 -3.22
CA ALA A 264 16.89 -20.84 -2.48
C ALA A 264 17.45 -19.75 -3.40
N GLU A 265 16.67 -18.72 -3.67
CA GLU A 265 17.15 -17.46 -4.24
C GLU A 265 17.54 -16.56 -3.07
N ASP A 266 18.86 -16.43 -2.91
CA ASP A 266 19.62 -15.41 -2.18
C ASP A 266 18.94 -14.81 -0.93
N ASP A 267 19.25 -15.40 0.24
CA ASP A 267 18.92 -14.86 1.58
C ASP A 267 19.47 -13.43 1.83
N SER A 268 20.23 -12.87 0.89
CA SER A 268 20.62 -11.45 0.86
C SER A 268 19.42 -10.48 0.87
N LEU A 269 18.22 -10.99 0.57
CA LEU A 269 16.96 -10.24 0.46
C LEU A 269 16.23 -10.00 1.79
N ILE A 270 16.65 -10.64 2.89
CA ILE A 270 16.12 -10.40 4.25
C ILE A 270 17.11 -9.48 4.97
N GLN A 271 17.11 -8.19 4.63
CA GLN A 271 17.77 -7.22 5.50
C GLN A 271 17.01 -7.17 6.83
N LYS A 272 17.72 -7.35 7.94
CA LYS A 272 17.25 -6.91 9.25
C LYS A 272 17.13 -5.39 9.19
N ILE A 273 15.92 -4.91 8.94
CA ILE A 273 15.61 -3.48 8.94
C ILE A 273 15.66 -3.03 10.41
N ASP A 274 16.58 -2.13 10.74
CA ASP A 274 16.59 -1.44 12.03
C ASP A 274 15.58 -0.31 11.93
N TYR A 275 14.39 -0.52 12.46
CA TYR A 275 13.32 0.45 12.34
C TYR A 275 13.51 1.59 13.36
N PRO A 276 13.16 2.84 13.00
CA PRO A 276 13.30 3.95 13.92
C PRO A 276 12.44 3.76 15.18
N LEU A 277 12.94 4.25 16.31
CA LEU A 277 12.20 4.34 17.56
C LEU A 277 10.92 5.15 17.34
N TYR A 278 9.76 4.50 17.44
CA TYR A 278 8.48 5.18 17.29
C TYR A 278 8.05 5.73 18.64
N GLY A 279 8.08 7.06 18.79
CA GLY A 279 7.48 7.77 19.92
C GLY A 279 6.24 8.52 19.45
N ARG A 280 5.07 8.23 20.01
CA ARG A 280 3.91 9.15 19.96
C ARG A 280 3.69 9.73 21.34
N ASP A 281 3.57 11.05 21.42
CA ASP A 281 3.25 11.79 22.66
C ASP A 281 1.86 11.47 23.25
N PHE A 282 1.03 10.68 22.55
CA PHE A 282 -0.32 10.33 22.98
C PHE A 282 -0.57 8.82 22.87
N GLY A 283 -0.46 8.12 24.00
CA GLY A 283 -0.97 6.76 24.19
C GLY A 283 -2.50 6.68 24.00
N VAL A 284 -3.04 5.47 23.86
CA VAL A 284 -4.48 5.21 23.72
C VAL A 284 -5.18 5.71 24.98
N ARG A 285 -5.88 6.83 24.86
CA ARG A 285 -6.70 7.38 25.94
C ARG A 285 -8.01 6.62 25.96
N CYS A 286 -8.13 5.68 26.89
CA CYS A 286 -9.41 5.08 27.22
C CYS A 286 -10.34 6.18 27.78
N PRO A 287 -11.64 6.22 27.44
CA PRO A 287 -12.57 7.17 28.02
C PRO A 287 -13.03 6.79 29.44
N ASN A 288 -12.70 5.59 29.92
CA ASN A 288 -13.07 5.12 31.25
C ASN A 288 -12.12 5.72 32.32
N PRO A 289 -12.59 6.55 33.27
CA PRO A 289 -11.75 7.21 34.27
C PRO A 289 -11.06 6.25 35.24
N ARG A 290 -11.50 4.99 35.31
CA ARG A 290 -10.86 3.93 36.09
C ARG A 290 -9.85 3.11 35.29
N CYS A 291 -9.63 3.41 34.01
CA CYS A 291 -8.68 2.67 33.20
C CYS A 291 -7.25 2.97 33.66
N VAL A 292 -6.47 1.92 33.87
CA VAL A 292 -5.03 1.95 34.15
C VAL A 292 -4.23 2.77 33.10
N SER A 293 -4.77 2.98 31.88
CA SER A 293 -4.15 3.87 30.87
C SER A 293 -4.27 5.38 31.17
N ILE A 294 -5.02 5.77 32.21
CA ILE A 294 -5.24 7.16 32.64
C ILE A 294 -4.63 7.42 34.02
N GLN A 295 -4.35 6.36 34.78
CA GLN A 295 -3.80 6.50 36.13
C GLN A 295 -2.34 6.97 36.08
N GLU A 296 -2.04 8.10 36.73
CA GLU A 296 -0.71 8.70 36.75
C GLU A 296 0.36 7.76 37.34
N THR A 297 -0.03 6.89 38.27
CA THR A 297 0.83 5.87 38.88
C THR A 297 1.34 4.82 37.89
N GLU A 298 0.59 4.60 36.81
CA GLU A 298 0.78 3.53 35.83
C GLU A 298 1.35 4.06 34.50
N ALA A 299 1.26 5.37 34.27
CA ALA A 299 1.78 6.03 33.07
C ALA A 299 3.28 5.77 32.83
N LYS A 300 4.08 5.57 33.90
CA LYS A 300 5.50 5.23 33.81
C LYS A 300 5.78 3.85 33.19
N TYR A 301 4.80 2.94 33.22
CA TYR A 301 4.90 1.59 32.63
C TYR A 301 4.27 1.52 31.22
N ILE A 302 3.44 2.50 30.87
CA ILE A 302 2.78 2.61 29.57
C ILE A 302 3.57 3.61 28.72
N LYS A 303 4.80 3.23 28.35
CA LYS A 303 5.55 3.99 27.35
C LYS A 303 5.07 3.57 25.95
N PRO A 304 4.49 4.48 25.15
CA PRO A 304 4.17 4.21 23.74
C PRO A 304 5.44 4.32 22.87
N GLU A 305 6.56 3.82 23.38
CA GLU A 305 7.87 3.83 22.75
C GLU A 305 8.27 2.38 22.52
N PHE A 306 8.38 1.98 21.26
CA PHE A 306 8.85 0.65 20.91
C PHE A 306 9.89 0.75 19.80
N LYS A 307 10.96 -0.05 19.93
CA LYS A 307 11.83 -0.38 18.81
C LYS A 307 11.04 -1.36 17.93
N ILE A 308 10.85 -1.01 16.67
CA ILE A 308 10.23 -1.88 15.67
C ILE A 308 11.34 -2.80 15.12
#